data_AF-A0AAD5WGI7-F1
#
_entry.id   AF-A0AAD5WGI7-F1
#
_cell.length_a   1.000
_cell.length_b   1.000
_cell.length_c   1.000
_cell.angle_alpha   90.00
_cell.angle_beta   90.00
_cell.angle_gamma   90.00
#
_symmetry.space_group_name_H-M   'P 1'
#
loop_
_entity.id
_entity.type
_entity.pdbx_description
1 polymer ?
#
loop_
_entity_poly.entity_id
_entity_poly.type
_entity_poly.pdbx_seq_one_letter_code
_entity_poly.pdbx_strand_id
1 'polypeptide(L)'
;MALTRNVEEVQMSTFKQGRINDPKNANQHVWKVLNDLKTDRDYEFTKSERILAGKPITDLVEISISAPFIATDSVGGLFRELKRFSSAGSFKLFVAIDLANSLWVKTLVKKPDRTYASSSDLTLVKHFRDLISSDWKNGCILLIADKSELANARDNLTVLRNTPLELFGEDGFHAIEVSSFFIFRP
;
A
#
# COMPACT_ATOMS: atom_id res chain seq x y z
N MET A 1 13.56 6.29 -17.94
CA MET A 1 12.16 6.60 -18.32
C MET A 1 12.19 7.63 -19.45
N ALA A 2 11.65 7.31 -20.62
CA ALA A 2 11.75 8.15 -21.83
C ALA A 2 10.48 8.99 -22.09
N LEU A 3 9.84 9.49 -21.02
CA LEU A 3 8.53 10.15 -21.07
C LEU A 3 8.43 11.30 -22.08
N THR A 4 9.53 12.00 -22.35
CA THR A 4 9.55 13.18 -23.23
C THR A 4 10.18 12.90 -24.59
N ARG A 5 10.63 11.66 -24.83
CA ARG A 5 11.41 11.30 -26.02
C ARG A 5 10.71 10.29 -26.92
N ASN A 6 9.90 9.39 -26.34
CA ASN A 6 9.17 8.36 -27.07
C ASN A 6 7.69 8.46 -26.71
N VAL A 7 6.89 9.02 -27.63
CA VAL A 7 5.43 9.02 -27.51
C VAL A 7 4.88 7.97 -28.46
N GLU A 8 4.19 6.96 -27.94
CA GLU A 8 3.67 5.86 -28.78
C GLU A 8 2.27 6.16 -29.32
N GLU A 9 1.48 6.92 -28.57
CA GLU A 9 0.15 7.36 -28.99
C GLU A 9 -0.03 8.83 -28.64
N VAL A 10 -0.45 9.66 -29.60
CA VAL A 10 -0.69 11.09 -29.39
C VAL A 10 -2.19 11.32 -29.39
N GLN A 11 -2.72 11.76 -28.25
CA GLN A 11 -4.10 12.25 -28.15
C GLN A 11 -4.11 13.66 -27.55
N MET A 12 -4.94 14.56 -28.07
CA MET A 12 -5.10 15.87 -27.44
C MET A 12 -5.91 15.73 -26.14
N SER A 13 -5.48 16.43 -25.10
CA SER A 13 -6.17 16.40 -23.81
C SER A 13 -7.56 17.01 -23.94
N THR A 14 -8.57 16.26 -23.52
CA THR A 14 -9.97 16.72 -23.41
C THR A 14 -10.21 17.58 -22.16
N PHE A 15 -9.32 17.51 -21.16
CA PHE A 15 -9.45 18.26 -19.90
C PHE A 15 -8.82 19.65 -19.96
N LYS A 16 -7.68 19.82 -20.66
CA LYS A 16 -7.03 21.13 -20.82
C LYS A 16 -6.44 21.29 -22.23
N GLN A 17 -6.93 22.31 -22.93
CA GLN A 17 -6.48 22.62 -24.29
C GLN A 17 -4.95 22.84 -24.34
N GLY A 18 -4.33 22.36 -25.42
CA GLY A 18 -2.89 22.48 -25.67
C GLY A 18 -2.02 21.43 -24.98
N ARG A 19 -2.59 20.54 -24.15
CA ARG A 19 -1.86 19.38 -23.60
C ARG A 19 -2.00 18.16 -24.51
N ILE A 20 -0.97 17.32 -24.49
CA ILE A 20 -0.90 16.04 -25.20
C ILE A 20 -0.92 14.91 -24.17
N ASN A 21 -1.76 13.91 -24.41
CA ASN A 21 -1.84 12.66 -23.70
C ASN A 21 -1.10 11.58 -24.48
N ASP A 22 -0.44 10.67 -23.76
CA ASP A 22 0.10 9.43 -24.27
C ASP A 22 -0.46 8.24 -23.48
N PRO A 23 -1.71 7.82 -23.80
CA PRO A 23 -2.41 6.82 -23.01
C PRO A 23 -1.71 5.45 -23.03
N LYS A 24 -0.98 5.14 -24.12
CA LYS A 24 -0.26 3.87 -24.26
C LYS A 24 0.94 3.79 -23.32
N ASN A 25 1.72 4.88 -23.20
CA ASN A 25 2.84 4.93 -22.25
C ASN A 25 2.43 5.22 -20.81
N ALA A 26 1.18 5.59 -20.53
CA ALA A 26 0.74 5.91 -19.17
C ALA A 26 0.98 4.74 -18.20
N ASN A 27 0.21 3.66 -18.30
CA ASN A 27 0.30 2.51 -17.37
C ASN A 27 0.14 1.14 -18.04
N GLN A 28 -0.08 1.06 -19.37
CA GLN A 28 -0.40 -0.21 -20.02
C GLN A 28 0.71 -1.27 -19.86
N HIS A 29 1.98 -0.85 -19.86
CA HIS A 29 3.10 -1.77 -19.68
C HIS A 29 3.09 -2.41 -18.28
N VAL A 30 2.76 -1.66 -17.23
CA VAL A 30 2.62 -2.20 -15.87
C VAL A 30 1.45 -3.18 -15.82
N TRP A 31 0.30 -2.80 -16.40
CA TRP A 31 -0.89 -3.65 -16.39
C TRP A 31 -0.66 -4.98 -17.12
N LYS A 32 0.07 -4.96 -18.24
CA LYS A 32 0.46 -6.19 -18.96
C LYS A 32 1.29 -7.11 -18.08
N VAL A 33 2.32 -6.58 -17.41
CA VAL A 33 3.16 -7.37 -16.50
C VAL A 33 2.31 -7.98 -15.38
N LEU A 34 1.42 -7.20 -14.75
CA LEU A 34 0.58 -7.69 -13.66
C LEU A 34 -0.43 -8.76 -14.13
N ASN A 35 -0.95 -8.66 -15.36
CA ASN A 35 -1.93 -9.60 -15.89
C ASN A 35 -1.33 -11.00 -16.15
N ASP A 36 -0.03 -11.08 -16.41
CA ASP A 36 0.70 -12.34 -16.60
C ASP A 36 0.99 -13.06 -15.29
N LEU A 37 0.99 -12.33 -14.17
CA LEU A 37 1.19 -12.87 -12.83
C LEU A 37 -0.10 -13.55 -12.35
N LYS A 38 -0.01 -14.85 -12.03
CA LYS A 38 -1.15 -15.67 -11.60
C LYS A 38 -1.16 -15.95 -10.10
N THR A 39 -2.36 -15.92 -9.50
CA THR A 39 -2.61 -16.27 -8.10
C THR A 39 -2.16 -17.70 -7.80
N ASP A 40 -1.58 -17.92 -6.61
CA ASP A 40 -1.15 -19.28 -6.19
C ASP A 40 -2.26 -20.10 -5.54
N ARG A 41 -3.38 -19.47 -5.19
CA ARG A 41 -4.49 -20.07 -4.45
C ARG A 41 -5.82 -19.43 -4.79
N ASP A 42 -6.85 -20.05 -4.25
CA ASP A 42 -8.19 -19.50 -4.20
C ASP A 42 -8.30 -18.39 -3.14
N TYR A 43 -8.94 -17.29 -3.53
CA TYR A 43 -9.38 -16.22 -2.66
C TYR A 43 -10.90 -16.22 -2.62
N GLU A 44 -11.46 -16.54 -1.45
CA GLU A 44 -12.90 -16.47 -1.21
C GLU A 44 -13.19 -15.29 -0.29
N PHE A 45 -13.86 -14.27 -0.82
CA PHE A 45 -14.29 -13.10 -0.04
C PHE A 45 -15.72 -13.29 0.46
N THR A 46 -16.58 -13.84 -0.41
CA THR A 46 -17.94 -14.27 -0.06
C THR A 46 -18.30 -15.54 -0.84
N LYS A 47 -19.49 -16.09 -0.60
CA LYS A 47 -20.01 -17.25 -1.35
C LYS A 47 -20.08 -17.00 -2.87
N SER A 48 -20.31 -15.76 -3.30
CA SER A 48 -20.41 -15.38 -4.72
C SER A 48 -19.14 -14.73 -5.27
N GLU A 49 -18.36 -14.06 -4.41
CA GLU A 49 -17.15 -13.34 -4.78
C GLU A 49 -15.92 -14.18 -4.46
N ARG A 50 -15.38 -14.85 -5.49
CA ARG A 50 -14.16 -15.67 -5.37
C ARG A 50 -13.28 -15.57 -6.61
N ILE A 51 -11.97 -15.66 -6.39
CA ILE A 51 -10.95 -15.75 -7.44
C ILE A 51 -10.25 -17.08 -7.26
N LEU A 52 -10.34 -17.96 -8.27
CA LEU A 52 -9.67 -19.26 -8.22
C LEU A 52 -8.15 -19.11 -8.45
N ALA A 53 -7.38 -20.09 -8.01
CA ALA A 53 -5.96 -20.20 -8.30
C ALA A 53 -5.70 -20.17 -9.82
N GLY A 54 -4.55 -19.61 -10.21
CA GLY A 54 -4.17 -19.47 -11.62
C GLY A 54 -4.82 -18.30 -12.36
N LYS A 55 -5.67 -17.51 -11.70
CA LYS A 55 -6.24 -16.28 -12.25
C LYS A 55 -5.23 -15.12 -12.18
N PRO A 56 -5.31 -14.11 -13.07
CA PRO A 56 -4.46 -12.92 -12.97
C PRO A 56 -4.57 -12.26 -11.59
N ILE A 57 -3.46 -11.75 -11.04
CA ILE A 57 -3.53 -10.96 -9.81
C ILE A 57 -4.27 -9.63 -10.00
N THR A 58 -4.44 -9.17 -11.25
CA THR A 58 -5.26 -8.01 -11.60
C THR A 58 -6.75 -8.24 -11.26
N ASP A 59 -7.22 -9.48 -11.22
CA ASP A 59 -8.59 -9.80 -10.80
C ASP A 59 -8.84 -9.34 -9.34
N LEU A 60 -7.81 -9.36 -8.47
CA LEU A 60 -7.88 -8.82 -7.10
C LEU A 60 -8.09 -7.29 -7.09
N VAL A 61 -7.58 -6.59 -8.11
CA VAL A 61 -7.79 -5.15 -8.27
C VAL A 61 -9.19 -4.88 -8.82
N GLU A 62 -9.60 -5.60 -9.86
CA GLU A 62 -10.90 -5.42 -10.52
C GLU A 62 -12.08 -5.69 -9.58
N ILE A 63 -11.98 -6.75 -8.78
CA ILE A 63 -13.01 -7.09 -7.78
C ILE A 63 -13.10 -6.02 -6.69
N SER A 64 -11.97 -5.43 -6.27
CA SER A 64 -11.93 -4.38 -5.26
C SER A 64 -12.58 -3.07 -5.72
N ILE A 65 -12.48 -2.78 -7.02
CA ILE A 65 -13.13 -1.61 -7.64
C ILE A 65 -14.63 -1.86 -7.77
N SER A 66 -15.03 -3.06 -8.17
CA SER A 66 -16.43 -3.43 -8.40
C SER A 66 -17.22 -3.64 -7.10
N ALA A 67 -16.56 -4.14 -6.05
CA ALA A 67 -17.16 -4.48 -4.77
C ALA A 67 -16.37 -3.85 -3.60
N PRO A 68 -16.61 -2.57 -3.28
CA PRO A 68 -15.82 -1.84 -2.27
C PRO A 68 -15.80 -2.46 -0.88
N PHE A 69 -16.83 -3.25 -0.52
CA PHE A 69 -16.93 -3.90 0.78
C PHE A 69 -15.91 -5.04 0.99
N ILE A 70 -15.36 -5.63 -0.07
CA ILE A 70 -14.27 -6.63 0.00
C ILE A 70 -12.91 -6.05 -0.33
N ALA A 71 -12.83 -4.77 -0.72
CA ALA A 71 -11.62 -4.14 -1.20
C ALA A 71 -10.44 -4.25 -0.21
N THR A 72 -10.72 -4.15 1.09
CA THR A 72 -9.67 -4.25 2.12
C THR A 72 -9.01 -5.63 2.12
N ASP A 73 -9.79 -6.69 2.05
CA ASP A 73 -9.25 -8.06 2.01
C ASP A 73 -8.59 -8.34 0.64
N SER A 74 -9.12 -7.79 -0.45
CA SER A 74 -8.51 -7.89 -1.78
C SER A 74 -7.12 -7.25 -1.83
N VAL A 75 -6.91 -6.11 -1.15
CA VAL A 75 -5.59 -5.48 -0.98
C VAL A 75 -4.63 -6.42 -0.25
N GLY A 76 -5.08 -7.08 0.81
CA GLY A 76 -4.28 -8.09 1.52
C GLY A 76 -3.86 -9.25 0.62
N GLY A 77 -4.78 -9.76 -0.20
CA GLY A 77 -4.49 -10.78 -1.20
C GLY A 77 -3.46 -10.31 -2.22
N LEU A 78 -3.60 -9.08 -2.73
CA LEU A 78 -2.67 -8.51 -3.69
C LEU A 78 -1.26 -8.37 -3.10
N PHE A 79 -1.13 -7.84 -1.89
CA PHE A 79 0.17 -7.70 -1.21
C PHE A 79 0.87 -9.04 -1.05
N ARG A 80 0.12 -10.09 -0.69
CA ARG A 80 0.64 -11.45 -0.55
C ARG A 80 1.23 -11.99 -1.86
N GLU A 81 0.52 -11.82 -2.98
CA GLU A 81 1.03 -12.23 -4.29
C GLU A 81 2.26 -11.42 -4.71
N LEU A 82 2.25 -10.10 -4.47
CA LEU A 82 3.39 -9.24 -4.79
C LEU A 82 4.64 -9.65 -4.00
N LYS A 83 4.51 -9.90 -2.69
CA LYS A 83 5.58 -10.42 -1.83
C LYS A 83 6.12 -11.75 -2.36
N ARG A 84 5.23 -12.66 -2.76
CA ARG A 84 5.58 -13.98 -3.31
C ARG A 84 6.36 -13.87 -4.61
N PHE A 85 5.86 -13.11 -5.59
CA PHE A 85 6.54 -12.93 -6.87
C PHE A 85 7.87 -12.20 -6.74
N SER A 86 7.94 -11.19 -5.86
CA SER A 86 9.21 -10.54 -5.52
C SER A 86 10.21 -11.58 -5.00
N SER A 87 9.81 -12.36 -3.99
CA SER A 87 10.67 -13.37 -3.35
C SER A 87 11.10 -14.50 -4.29
N ALA A 88 10.30 -14.80 -5.31
CA ALA A 88 10.61 -15.75 -6.38
C ALA A 88 11.54 -15.19 -7.46
N GLY A 89 11.87 -13.89 -7.41
CA GLY A 89 12.75 -13.24 -8.37
C GLY A 89 12.07 -12.74 -9.64
N SER A 90 10.73 -12.77 -9.72
CA SER A 90 9.99 -12.38 -10.92
C SER A 90 10.12 -10.88 -11.23
N PHE A 91 10.15 -10.05 -10.19
CA PHE A 91 10.43 -8.61 -10.30
C PHE A 91 10.98 -8.08 -8.97
N LYS A 92 11.55 -6.88 -8.98
CA LYS A 92 11.95 -6.19 -7.74
C LYS A 92 10.79 -5.37 -7.21
N LEU A 93 10.41 -5.58 -5.95
CA LEU A 93 9.31 -4.83 -5.31
C LEU A 93 9.86 -3.66 -4.49
N PHE A 94 9.38 -2.45 -4.78
CA PHE A 94 9.67 -1.25 -4.00
C PHE A 94 8.39 -0.79 -3.30
N VAL A 95 8.41 -0.77 -1.97
CA VAL A 95 7.28 -0.33 -1.13
C VAL A 95 7.65 1.01 -0.53
N ALA A 96 6.90 2.06 -0.88
CA ALA A 96 7.05 3.37 -0.28
C ALA A 96 5.75 3.76 0.43
N ILE A 97 5.83 4.01 1.74
CA ILE A 97 4.68 4.41 2.56
C ILE A 97 4.99 5.77 3.17
N ASP A 98 4.20 6.76 2.76
CA ASP A 98 4.16 8.06 3.42
C ASP A 98 3.31 7.99 4.69
N LEU A 99 3.65 8.78 5.70
CA LEU A 99 2.96 8.79 7.00
C LEU A 99 2.88 7.40 7.65
N ALA A 100 3.93 6.58 7.51
CA ALA A 100 3.94 5.18 7.92
C ALA A 100 3.70 4.96 9.42
N ASN A 101 4.01 5.95 10.26
CA ASN A 101 3.72 5.88 11.68
C ASN A 101 2.22 5.88 12.01
N SER A 102 1.36 6.31 11.08
CA SER A 102 -0.11 6.17 11.18
C SER A 102 -0.56 4.71 11.43
N LEU A 103 0.26 3.74 11.04
CA LEU A 103 -0.01 2.32 11.25
C LEU A 103 0.04 1.91 12.72
N TRP A 104 0.58 2.70 13.65
CA TRP A 104 0.68 2.36 15.09
C TRP A 104 0.06 3.39 16.03
N VAL A 105 -0.26 4.60 15.56
CA VAL A 105 -0.86 5.64 16.40
C VAL A 105 -2.34 5.37 16.73
N LYS A 106 -2.90 6.21 17.61
CA LYS A 106 -4.32 6.18 17.98
C LYS A 106 -5.18 6.55 16.77
N THR A 107 -6.33 5.89 16.65
CA THR A 107 -7.26 6.16 15.53
C THR A 107 -8.44 7.02 15.98
N LEU A 108 -9.06 7.72 15.03
CA LEU A 108 -10.34 8.41 15.22
C LEU A 108 -11.55 7.51 14.86
N VAL A 109 -11.30 6.27 14.43
CA VAL A 109 -12.34 5.32 14.03
C VAL A 109 -13.06 4.85 15.29
N LYS A 110 -14.39 4.87 15.28
CA LYS A 110 -15.22 4.39 16.40
C LYS A 110 -15.83 3.03 16.09
N LYS A 111 -15.78 2.14 17.07
CA LYS A 111 -16.49 0.87 17.08
C LYS A 111 -18.00 1.10 17.27
N PRO A 112 -18.85 0.07 17.05
CA PRO A 112 -20.30 0.18 17.27
C PRO A 112 -20.69 0.61 18.70
N ASP A 113 -19.88 0.25 19.69
CA ASP A 113 -20.03 0.65 21.11
C ASP A 113 -19.56 2.09 21.40
N ARG A 114 -19.18 2.86 20.37
CA ARG A 114 -18.67 4.23 20.41
C ARG A 114 -17.28 4.40 21.03
N THR A 115 -16.59 3.31 21.39
CA THR A 115 -15.18 3.36 21.79
C THR A 115 -14.28 3.56 20.56
N TYR A 116 -13.08 4.11 20.76
CA TYR A 116 -12.11 4.25 19.67
C TYR A 116 -11.46 2.90 19.35
N ALA A 117 -11.31 2.62 18.05
CA ALA A 117 -10.60 1.46 17.57
C ALA A 117 -9.08 1.65 17.75
N SER A 118 -8.39 0.57 18.11
CA SER A 118 -6.94 0.52 17.98
C SER A 118 -6.56 0.48 16.50
N SER A 119 -5.38 0.96 16.14
CA SER A 119 -4.82 0.77 14.79
C SER A 119 -4.75 -0.74 14.45
N SER A 120 -4.49 -1.58 15.44
CA SER A 120 -4.51 -3.04 15.34
C SER A 120 -5.90 -3.64 15.10
N ASP A 121 -6.99 -2.88 15.26
CA ASP A 121 -8.36 -3.34 14.94
C ASP A 121 -8.70 -3.11 13.45
N LEU A 122 -7.94 -2.28 12.73
CA LEU A 122 -8.21 -1.94 11.34
C LEU A 122 -7.56 -2.95 10.39
N THR A 123 -8.38 -3.67 9.61
CA THR A 123 -7.89 -4.72 8.69
C THR A 123 -6.87 -4.19 7.67
N LEU A 124 -7.09 -3.00 7.12
CA LEU A 124 -6.15 -2.40 6.17
C LEU A 124 -4.77 -2.14 6.81
N VAL A 125 -4.74 -1.68 8.07
CA VAL A 125 -3.48 -1.50 8.82
C VAL A 125 -2.76 -2.82 9.00
N LYS A 126 -3.47 -3.92 9.26
CA LYS A 126 -2.87 -5.26 9.36
C LYS A 126 -2.21 -5.67 8.04
N HIS A 127 -2.86 -5.45 6.90
CA HIS A 127 -2.28 -5.77 5.59
C HIS A 127 -1.04 -4.94 5.27
N PHE A 128 -1.03 -3.64 5.61
CA PHE A 128 0.16 -2.82 5.45
C PHE A 128 1.31 -3.26 6.38
N ARG A 129 1.01 -3.60 7.63
CA ARG A 129 2.01 -4.16 8.56
C ARG A 129 2.59 -5.49 8.05
N ASP A 130 1.75 -6.35 7.45
CA ASP A 130 2.20 -7.60 6.80
C ASP A 130 3.07 -7.33 5.56
N LEU A 131 2.72 -6.33 4.74
CA LEU A 131 3.51 -5.94 3.57
C LEU A 131 4.92 -5.45 3.94
N ILE A 132 5.07 -4.72 5.04
CA ILE A 132 6.37 -4.18 5.48
C ILE A 132 7.16 -5.13 6.38
N SER A 133 6.64 -6.32 6.64
CA SER A 133 7.33 -7.33 7.45
C SER A 133 8.55 -7.90 6.70
N SER A 134 9.48 -8.49 7.44
CA SER A 134 10.73 -9.04 6.91
C SER A 134 10.58 -10.43 6.27
N ASP A 135 9.36 -10.88 5.99
CA ASP A 135 9.05 -12.25 5.57
C ASP A 135 9.23 -12.50 4.05
N TRP A 136 9.70 -11.48 3.32
CA TRP A 136 9.89 -11.52 1.87
C TRP A 136 11.20 -10.84 1.45
N LYS A 137 11.66 -11.12 0.22
CA LYS A 137 12.97 -10.65 -0.28
C LYS A 137 12.89 -10.08 -1.70
N ASN A 138 14.06 -9.63 -2.20
CA ASN A 138 14.23 -9.05 -3.55
C ASN A 138 13.46 -7.72 -3.73
N GLY A 139 13.44 -6.92 -2.69
CA GLY A 139 12.84 -5.59 -2.71
C GLY A 139 13.44 -4.65 -1.68
N CYS A 140 12.82 -3.49 -1.54
CA CYS A 140 13.19 -2.46 -0.57
C CYS A 140 11.93 -1.77 -0.03
N ILE A 141 11.96 -1.42 1.25
CA ILE A 141 10.89 -0.72 1.95
C ILE A 141 11.42 0.66 2.38
N LEU A 142 10.72 1.71 1.96
CA LEU A 142 10.93 3.09 2.36
C LEU A 142 9.74 3.55 3.20
N LEU A 143 10.01 3.88 4.47
CA LEU A 143 9.00 4.39 5.38
C LEU A 143 9.28 5.86 5.70
N ILE A 144 8.28 6.71 5.52
CA ILE A 144 8.35 8.12 5.88
C ILE A 144 7.45 8.33 7.10
N ALA A 145 7.98 8.90 8.17
CA ALA A 145 7.21 9.25 9.34
C ALA A 145 7.04 10.75 9.47
N ASP A 146 5.88 11.15 10.00
CA ASP A 146 5.51 12.55 10.19
C ASP A 146 4.89 12.77 11.57
N LYS A 147 5.20 13.93 12.15
CA LYS A 147 4.68 14.35 13.46
C LYS A 147 3.19 14.64 13.41
N SER A 148 2.64 14.95 12.24
CA SER A 148 1.19 15.18 12.06
C SER A 148 0.36 14.01 12.57
N GLU A 149 0.85 12.79 12.42
CA GLU A 149 0.14 11.57 12.83
C GLU A 149 0.13 11.36 14.35
N LEU A 150 1.04 12.01 15.09
CA LEU A 150 1.06 12.02 16.55
C LEU A 150 0.23 13.15 17.16
N ALA A 151 -0.13 14.16 16.36
CA ALA A 151 -0.82 15.34 16.83
C ALA A 151 -2.25 14.98 17.23
N ASN A 152 -2.41 14.58 18.49
CA ASN A 152 -3.69 14.54 19.15
C ASN A 152 -4.27 15.96 19.04
N ALA A 153 -5.48 16.15 18.51
CA ALA A 153 -6.15 17.46 18.48
C ALA A 153 -6.38 18.08 19.89
N ARG A 154 -6.00 17.36 20.94
CA ARG A 154 -6.11 17.73 22.36
C ARG A 154 -4.77 17.75 23.11
N ASP A 155 -3.66 17.35 22.50
CA ASP A 155 -2.33 17.43 23.14
C ASP A 155 -1.58 18.63 22.59
N ASN A 156 -1.34 19.62 23.46
CA ASN A 156 -0.25 20.56 23.24
C ASN A 156 1.05 19.77 23.48
N LEU A 157 1.61 19.18 22.42
CA LEU A 157 2.90 18.50 22.48
C LEU A 157 3.97 19.50 22.95
N THR A 158 4.38 19.39 24.22
CA THR A 158 5.44 20.22 24.83
C THR A 158 6.85 19.77 24.45
N VAL A 159 6.99 18.59 23.82
CA VAL A 159 8.27 18.02 23.40
C VAL A 159 8.21 17.61 21.94
N LEU A 160 9.20 18.09 21.17
CA LEU A 160 9.33 17.80 19.75
C LEU A 160 9.80 16.34 19.58
N ARG A 161 8.91 15.47 19.09
CA ARG A 161 9.23 14.08 18.78
C ARG A 161 9.80 13.98 17.37
N ASN A 162 11.05 13.55 17.26
CA ASN A 162 11.80 13.54 15.99
C ASN A 162 12.49 12.21 15.69
N THR A 163 12.60 11.32 16.68
CA THR A 163 13.28 10.04 16.52
C THR A 163 12.32 8.96 16.00
N PRO A 164 12.83 7.93 15.32
CA PRO A 164 11.99 6.80 14.90
C PRO A 164 11.20 6.19 16.08
N LEU A 165 11.85 5.99 17.23
CA LEU A 165 11.18 5.43 18.42
C LEU A 165 10.03 6.33 18.91
N GLU A 166 10.22 7.64 18.93
CA GLU A 166 9.16 8.57 19.36
C GLU A 166 7.99 8.66 18.38
N LEU A 167 8.27 8.52 17.07
CA LEU A 167 7.29 8.63 16.00
C LEU A 167 6.46 7.37 15.83
N PHE A 168 7.09 6.20 15.89
CA PHE A 168 6.45 4.90 15.71
C PHE A 168 5.98 4.26 17.03
N GLY A 169 6.48 4.73 18.18
CA GLY A 169 6.31 4.05 19.47
C GLY A 169 7.13 2.77 19.56
N GLU A 170 7.13 2.12 20.73
CA GLU A 170 7.90 0.88 20.97
C GLU A 170 7.48 -0.24 19.99
N ASP A 171 6.17 -0.52 19.90
CA ASP A 171 5.63 -1.55 19.00
C ASP A 171 6.00 -1.31 17.54
N GLY A 172 5.88 -0.05 17.08
CA GLY A 172 6.17 0.31 15.70
C GLY A 172 7.67 0.27 15.41
N PHE A 173 8.50 0.76 16.34
CA PHE A 173 9.95 0.72 16.23
C PHE A 173 10.47 -0.73 16.12
N HIS A 174 10.01 -1.63 16.98
CA HIS A 174 10.39 -3.04 16.92
C HIS A 174 9.93 -3.72 15.63
N ALA A 175 8.76 -3.36 15.10
CA ALA A 175 8.25 -3.93 13.86
C ALA A 175 9.09 -3.54 12.62
N ILE A 176 9.72 -2.36 12.63
CA ILE A 176 10.40 -1.79 11.45
C ILE A 176 11.92 -1.89 11.49
N GLU A 177 12.52 -2.14 12.67
CA GLU A 177 13.97 -2.16 12.91
C GLU A 177 14.74 -3.15 12.00
N VAL A 178 14.08 -4.22 11.56
CA VAL A 178 14.74 -5.35 10.91
C VAL A 178 14.95 -5.16 9.39
N SER A 179 14.30 -4.18 8.74
CA SER A 179 14.17 -4.22 7.25
C SER A 179 14.08 -2.89 6.49
N SER A 180 14.14 -1.72 7.15
CA SER A 180 13.64 -0.47 6.53
C SER A 180 14.65 0.68 6.49
N PHE A 181 14.53 1.53 5.46
CA PHE A 181 15.17 2.86 5.40
C PHE A 181 14.15 3.94 5.78
N PHE A 182 14.56 4.90 6.62
CA PHE A 182 13.66 5.93 7.18
C PHE A 182 13.99 7.33 6.68
N ILE A 183 12.93 8.08 6.35
CA ILE A 183 13.02 9.53 6.10
C ILE A 183 12.05 10.24 7.04
N PHE A 184 12.52 11.26 7.75
CA PHE A 184 11.69 12.08 8.64
C PHE A 184 11.38 13.41 7.98
N ARG A 185 10.10 13.80 7.96
CA ARG A 185 9.73 15.16 7.59
C ARG A 185 9.95 16.10 8.77
N PRO A 186 10.58 17.27 8.55
CA PRO A 186 10.86 18.25 9.60
C PRO A 186 9.60 18.80 10.26
#